data_AF-A0A178GTG7-F1
#
_entry.id   AF-A0A178GTG7-F1
#
_cell.length_a   1.000
_cell.length_b   1.000
_cell.length_c   1.000
_cell.angle_alpha   90.00
_cell.angle_beta   90.00
_cell.angle_gamma   90.00
#
_symmetry.space_group_name_H-M   'P 1'
#
loop_
_entity.id
_entity.type
_entity.pdbx_description
1 polymer ?
#
loop_
_entity_poly.entity_id
_entity_poly.type
_entity_poly.pdbx_seq_one_letter_code
_entity_poly.pdbx_strand_id
1 'polypeptide(L)'
;MGIGINVLPLMRNRGIGSTLLETAEKEAAGKSDIVGLGVGLYADYGAAQKLYIKRGYIPDSLGVTYKYEHVKPGARVDLDDDLVLWFMKNLK
;
A
#
# COMPACT_ATOMS: atom_id res chain seq x y z
N MET A 1 6.20 -6.31 8.14
CA MET A 1 7.24 -5.89 7.17
C MET A 1 6.51 -5.25 6.00
N GLY A 2 6.54 -3.91 5.89
CA GLY A 2 5.84 -3.18 4.81
C GLY A 2 6.79 -2.91 3.65
N ILE A 3 6.34 -3.12 2.41
CA ILE A 3 7.10 -2.81 1.19
C ILE A 3 6.49 -1.54 0.59
N GLY A 4 7.25 -0.45 0.57
CA GLY A 4 6.88 0.75 -0.18
C GLY A 4 7.23 0.57 -1.66
N ILE A 5 6.23 0.58 -2.54
CA ILE A 5 6.45 0.54 -3.99
C ILE A 5 6.30 1.97 -4.53
N ASN A 6 7.41 2.61 -4.87
CA ASN A 6 7.41 3.88 -5.58
C ASN A 6 7.92 3.67 -7.02
N VAL A 7 7.12 4.06 -8.00
CA VAL A 7 7.52 4.10 -9.42
C VAL A 7 7.65 5.56 -9.83
N LEU A 8 8.85 5.94 -10.29
CA LEU A 8 9.14 7.27 -10.81
C LEU A 8 8.07 7.72 -11.80
N PRO A 9 7.58 8.98 -11.74
CA PRO A 9 6.50 9.47 -12.59
C PRO A 9 6.68 9.16 -14.09
N LEU A 10 7.90 9.30 -14.60
CA LEU A 10 8.30 9.03 -15.99
C LEU A 10 8.17 7.55 -16.41
N MET A 11 8.09 6.64 -15.45
CA MET A 11 8.07 5.18 -15.65
C MET A 11 6.71 4.56 -15.32
N ARG A 12 5.71 5.37 -14.98
CA ARG A 12 4.33 4.92 -14.72
C ARG A 12 3.67 4.41 -16.01
N ASN A 13 2.62 3.58 -15.87
CA ASN A 13 1.86 2.98 -16.97
C ASN A 13 2.63 2.04 -17.91
N ARG A 14 3.84 1.61 -17.54
CA ARG A 14 4.64 0.61 -18.29
C ARG A 14 4.61 -0.79 -17.67
N GLY A 15 3.63 -1.07 -16.81
CA GLY A 15 3.52 -2.36 -16.11
C GLY A 15 4.51 -2.58 -14.95
N ILE A 16 5.55 -1.74 -14.81
CA ILE A 16 6.62 -1.90 -13.81
C ILE A 16 6.09 -2.06 -12.39
N GLY A 17 5.14 -1.21 -11.97
CA GLY A 17 4.53 -1.32 -10.63
C GLY A 17 3.80 -2.66 -10.42
N SER A 18 3.16 -3.18 -11.46
CA SER A 18 2.51 -4.50 -11.39
C SER A 18 3.53 -5.63 -11.31
N THR A 19 4.63 -5.55 -12.06
CA THR A 19 5.71 -6.55 -12.01
C THR A 19 6.38 -6.57 -10.65
N LEU A 20 6.72 -5.41 -10.09
CA LEU A 20 7.29 -5.30 -8.74
C LEU A 20 6.36 -5.89 -7.69
N LEU A 21 5.08 -5.56 -7.76
CA LEU A 21 4.08 -6.09 -6.84
C LEU A 21 3.93 -7.60 -6.98
N GLU A 22 3.91 -8.14 -8.20
CA GLU A 22 3.83 -9.59 -8.43
C GLU A 22 5.06 -10.33 -7.89
N THR A 23 6.26 -9.79 -8.08
CA THR A 23 7.48 -10.36 -7.49
C THR A 23 7.40 -10.35 -5.95
N ALA A 24 6.97 -9.25 -5.35
CA ALA A 24 6.80 -9.16 -3.90
C ALA A 24 5.73 -10.14 -3.37
N GLU A 25 4.60 -10.29 -4.08
CA GLU A 25 3.54 -11.26 -3.77
C GLU A 25 4.06 -12.70 -3.80
N LYS A 26 4.85 -13.07 -4.82
CA LYS A 26 5.45 -14.41 -4.95
C LYS A 26 6.40 -14.73 -3.80
N GLU A 27 7.26 -13.78 -3.43
CA GLU A 27 8.17 -13.94 -2.29
C GLU A 27 7.42 -14.03 -0.95
N ALA A 28 6.32 -13.28 -0.81
CA ALA A 28 5.48 -13.31 0.39
C ALA A 28 4.68 -14.62 0.52
N ALA A 29 4.21 -15.19 -0.59
CA ALA A 29 3.42 -16.43 -0.61
C ALA A 29 4.18 -17.63 -0.03
N GLY A 30 5.52 -17.63 -0.08
CA GLY A 30 6.35 -18.65 0.57
C GLY A 30 6.38 -18.55 2.10
N LYS A 31 5.83 -17.49 2.69
CA LYS A 31 5.92 -17.19 4.13
C LYS A 31 4.56 -16.96 4.80
N SER A 32 3.55 -16.50 4.06
CA SER A 32 2.24 -16.14 4.58
C SER A 32 1.17 -16.22 3.49
N ASP A 33 -0.03 -16.61 3.88
CA ASP A 33 -1.22 -16.58 3.01
C ASP A 33 -1.78 -15.18 2.79
N ILE A 34 -1.32 -14.21 3.59
CA ILE A 34 -1.77 -12.82 3.55
C ILE A 34 -0.55 -11.91 3.36
N VAL A 35 -0.66 -10.97 2.44
CA VAL A 35 0.29 -9.88 2.25
C VAL A 35 -0.37 -8.56 2.60
N GLY A 36 0.39 -7.69 3.28
CA GLY A 36 -0.03 -6.34 3.64
C GLY A 36 0.88 -5.28 3.02
N LEU A 37 0.31 -4.13 2.66
CA LEU A 37 1.06 -2.97 2.18
C LEU A 37 0.41 -1.67 2.67
N GLY A 38 1.22 -0.61 2.76
CA GLY A 38 0.77 0.74 3.10
C GLY A 38 0.72 1.62 1.85
N VAL A 39 -0.19 2.58 1.84
CA VAL A 39 -0.25 3.62 0.80
C VAL A 39 -0.53 4.99 1.42
N GLY A 40 0.17 6.02 0.93
CA GLY A 40 -0.09 7.41 1.31
C GLY A 40 -1.44 7.91 0.80
N LEU A 41 -1.90 9.02 1.39
CA LEU A 41 -3.27 9.51 1.22
C LEU A 41 -3.45 10.75 0.36
N TYR A 42 -2.36 11.33 -0.17
CA TYR A 42 -2.44 12.47 -1.07
C TYR A 42 -2.25 12.07 -2.56
N ALA A 43 -2.52 13.02 -3.45
CA ALA A 43 -2.78 12.77 -4.87
C ALA A 43 -1.68 11.96 -5.60
N ASP A 44 -0.42 12.12 -5.21
CA ASP A 44 0.72 11.44 -5.84
C ASP A 44 0.67 9.91 -5.69
N TYR A 45 -0.03 9.43 -4.66
CA TYR A 45 -0.27 8.01 -4.41
C TYR A 45 -1.47 7.43 -5.18
N GLY A 46 -2.27 8.26 -5.87
CA GLY A 46 -3.50 7.81 -6.54
C GLY A 46 -3.28 6.71 -7.58
N ALA A 47 -2.12 6.68 -8.25
CA ALA A 47 -1.77 5.60 -9.16
C ALA A 47 -1.54 4.26 -8.43
N ALA A 48 -0.87 4.30 -7.27
CA ALA A 48 -0.65 3.13 -6.43
C ALA A 48 -1.96 2.62 -5.84
N GLN A 49 -2.80 3.51 -5.29
CA GLN A 49 -4.14 3.18 -4.78
C GLN A 49 -4.97 2.43 -5.84
N LYS A 50 -5.04 2.97 -7.07
CA LYS A 50 -5.74 2.31 -8.19
C LYS A 50 -5.13 0.95 -8.54
N LEU A 51 -3.80 0.84 -8.56
CA LEU A 51 -3.11 -0.41 -8.84
C LEU A 51 -3.46 -1.49 -7.80
N TYR A 52 -3.36 -1.16 -6.51
CA TYR A 52 -3.62 -2.11 -5.42
C TYR A 52 -5.06 -2.62 -5.47
N ILE A 53 -6.04 -1.73 -5.62
CA ILE A 53 -7.46 -2.13 -5.76
C ILE A 53 -7.66 -3.06 -6.97
N LYS A 54 -7.10 -2.70 -8.14
CA LYS A 54 -7.16 -3.56 -9.35
C LYS A 54 -6.50 -4.92 -9.17
N ARG A 55 -5.56 -5.05 -8.24
CA ARG A 55 -4.83 -6.29 -7.93
C ARG A 55 -5.49 -7.12 -6.82
N GLY A 56 -6.67 -6.70 -6.33
CA GLY A 56 -7.46 -7.44 -5.34
C GLY A 56 -7.12 -7.13 -3.89
N TYR A 57 -6.38 -6.04 -3.63
CA TYR A 57 -6.16 -5.58 -2.26
C TYR A 57 -7.42 -4.89 -1.71
N ILE A 58 -7.71 -5.15 -0.44
CA ILE A 58 -8.80 -4.53 0.32
C ILE A 58 -8.23 -3.81 1.56
N PRO A 59 -8.88 -2.75 2.08
CA PRO A 59 -8.46 -2.13 3.34
C PRO A 59 -8.43 -3.16 4.48
N ASP A 60 -7.47 -3.04 5.38
CA ASP A 60 -7.29 -3.96 6.52
C ASP A 60 -8.29 -3.73 7.67
N SER A 61 -9.18 -2.74 7.53
CA SER A 61 -10.18 -2.31 8.52
C SER A 61 -9.61 -1.72 9.81
N LEU A 62 -8.33 -1.34 9.87
CA LEU A 62 -7.71 -0.74 11.05
C LEU A 62 -7.59 0.79 10.97
N GLY A 63 -8.07 1.38 9.88
CA GLY A 63 -8.00 2.82 9.63
C GLY A 63 -6.60 3.27 9.22
N VAL A 64 -6.22 4.48 9.64
CA VAL A 64 -4.93 5.08 9.25
C VAL A 64 -3.93 5.01 10.40
N THR A 65 -2.66 4.96 10.04
CA THR A 65 -1.55 5.18 10.97
C THR A 65 -0.82 6.47 10.60
N TYR A 66 -0.27 7.15 11.60
CA TYR A 66 0.68 8.23 11.42
C TYR A 66 1.99 7.83 12.11
N LYS A 67 3.12 7.83 11.40
CA LYS A 67 4.41 7.36 11.92
C LYS A 67 4.33 5.92 12.50
N TYR A 68 3.59 5.06 11.80
CA TYR A 68 3.32 3.67 12.19
C TYR A 68 2.51 3.48 13.49
N GLU A 69 1.93 4.55 14.04
CA GLU A 69 1.07 4.50 15.22
C GLU A 69 -0.40 4.74 14.84
N HIS A 70 -1.34 4.05 15.49
CA HIS A 70 -2.77 4.24 15.22
C HIS A 70 -3.24 5.66 15.54
N VAL A 71 -3.94 6.28 14.59
CA VAL A 71 -4.50 7.61 14.78
C VAL A 71 -5.83 7.51 15.53
N LYS A 72 -5.93 8.24 16.66
CA LYS A 72 -7.16 8.30 17.45
C LYS A 72 -8.17 9.26 16.81
N PRO A 73 -9.49 8.98 16.90
CA PRO A 73 -10.51 9.94 16.49
C PRO A 73 -10.31 11.32 17.14
N GLY A 74 -10.40 12.38 16.34
CA GLY A 74 -10.20 13.77 16.79
C GLY A 74 -8.74 14.24 16.81
N ALA A 75 -7.77 13.37 16.54
CA ALA A 75 -6.38 13.78 16.37
C ALA A 75 -6.20 14.64 15.10
N ARG A 76 -5.22 15.56 15.16
CA ARG A 76 -4.70 16.27 13.98
C ARG A 76 -3.36 15.65 13.60
N VAL A 77 -3.21 15.33 12.33
CA VAL A 77 -2.01 14.75 11.73
C VAL A 77 -1.73 15.48 10.43
N ASP A 78 -0.46 15.57 10.07
CA ASP A 78 -0.06 16.18 8.80
C ASP A 78 -0.39 15.22 7.64
N LEU A 79 -0.88 15.78 6.54
CA LEU A 79 -1.09 15.03 5.31
C LEU A 79 0.24 14.92 4.56
N ASP A 80 1.10 14.02 5.02
CA ASP A 80 2.45 13.76 4.51
C ASP A 80 2.64 12.27 4.18
N ASP A 81 3.90 11.87 3.97
CA ASP A 81 4.29 10.49 3.68
C ASP A 81 4.13 9.52 4.86
N ASP A 82 4.04 10.03 6.09
CA ASP A 82 3.87 9.21 7.29
C ASP A 82 2.40 8.87 7.57
N LEU A 83 1.45 9.55 6.91
CA LEU A 83 0.01 9.24 6.99
C LEU A 83 -0.37 8.16 5.98
N VAL A 84 -0.58 6.95 6.50
CA VAL A 84 -0.71 5.71 5.71
C VAL A 84 -2.05 5.03 5.96
N LEU A 85 -2.70 4.58 4.89
CA LEU A 85 -3.78 3.58 4.92
C LEU A 85 -3.22 2.22 4.53
N TRP A 86 -3.65 1.18 5.23
CA TRP A 86 -3.16 -0.19 5.05
C TRP A 86 -4.14 -1.05 4.27
N PHE A 87 -3.58 -1.86 3.37
CA PHE A 87 -4.29 -2.81 2.55
C PHE A 87 -3.75 -4.21 2.79
N MET A 88 -4.63 -5.20 2.65
CA MET A 88 -4.29 -6.61 2.68
C MET A 88 -4.85 -7.35 1.48
N LYS A 89 -4.21 -8.46 1.12
CA LYS A 89 -4.67 -9.38 0.08
C LYS A 89 -4.39 -10.82 0.51
N ASN A 90 -5.36 -11.70 0.28
CA ASN A 90 -5.15 -13.14 0.38
C ASN A 90 -4.43 -13.63 -0.89
N LEU A 91 -3.38 -14.43 -0.71
CA LEU A 91 -2.54 -14.98 -1.77
C LEU A 91 -2.97 -16.39 -2.19
N LYS A 92 -3.95 -16.98 -1.52
CA LYS A 92 -4.59 -18.26 -1.89
C LYS A 92 -5.74 -18.07 -2.87
#